data_AF-F5T3L1-F1
#
_entry.id   AF-F5T3L1-F1
#
_cell.length_a   1.000
_cell.length_b   1.000
_cell.length_c   1.000
_cell.angle_alpha   90.00
_cell.angle_beta   90.00
_cell.angle_gamma   90.00
#
_symmetry.space_group_name_H-M   'P 1'
#
loop_
_entity.id
_entity.type
_entity.pdbx_description
1 polymer ?
#
loop_
_entity_poly.entity_id
_entity_poly.type
_entity_poly.pdbx_seq_one_letter_code
_entity_poly.pdbx_strand_id
1 'polypeptide(L)'
;MGERLELSWERIREIPEEVNRDTRHGAFFASLSVFFLQFLKGREEENFNKESLRAVLTECLRNCSDYLFPQDALQKMEEGDILSVLLYLSLGLVYEKEEEAVCRVLELFIELYLLLQDSSFSDRQKLKDVLYAHFYDYTGDFLEEWFIYGKGTKTGMLSIHNPLFPLIFPFKTVSPFFTEEYEEAHRNDLALILGDRLLSHLKQELEKLRKRVDFKPISKEKMQSVLLEESVLSSEPVNWSDSPHALTFNSHQIKLLKKFREEFFLC
;
A
#
# COMPACT_ATOMS: atom_id res chain seq x y z
N MET A 1 -22.52 8.31 -0.43
CA MET A 1 -21.36 7.93 -1.25
C MET A 1 -21.16 9.03 -2.29
N GLY A 2 -19.95 9.53 -2.49
CA GLY A 2 -19.65 10.50 -3.54
C GLY A 2 -19.62 9.88 -4.93
N GLU A 3 -19.76 10.72 -5.96
CA GLU A 3 -19.88 10.32 -7.38
C GLU A 3 -18.69 9.46 -7.86
N ARG A 4 -17.45 9.79 -7.47
CA ARG A 4 -16.25 9.00 -7.84
C ARG A 4 -16.28 7.58 -7.26
N LEU A 5 -16.71 7.45 -6.01
CA LEU A 5 -16.80 6.15 -5.35
C LEU A 5 -17.91 5.30 -5.97
N GLU A 6 -19.05 5.93 -6.28
CA GLU A 6 -20.19 5.26 -6.93
C GLU A 6 -19.81 4.71 -8.31
N LEU A 7 -19.15 5.52 -9.15
CA LEU A 7 -18.65 5.08 -10.47
C LEU A 7 -17.67 3.90 -10.35
N SER A 8 -16.74 3.96 -9.40
CA SER A 8 -15.80 2.86 -9.15
C SER A 8 -16.53 1.60 -8.68
N TRP A 9 -17.53 1.76 -7.80
CA TRP A 9 -18.32 0.66 -7.29
C TRP A 9 -19.14 -0.03 -8.38
N GLU A 10 -19.81 0.74 -9.23
CA GLU A 10 -20.56 0.21 -10.37
C GLU A 10 -19.65 -0.57 -11.31
N ARG A 11 -18.48 -0.02 -11.65
CA ARG A 11 -17.52 -0.72 -12.50
C ARG A 11 -17.06 -2.04 -11.90
N ILE A 12 -16.74 -2.06 -10.60
CA ILE A 12 -16.26 -3.25 -9.88
C ILE A 12 -17.34 -4.35 -9.84
N ARG A 13 -18.62 -3.96 -9.79
CA ARG A 13 -19.75 -4.90 -9.73
C ARG A 13 -19.81 -5.84 -10.93
N GLU A 14 -19.35 -5.40 -12.10
CA GLU A 14 -19.41 -6.15 -13.35
C GLU A 14 -18.25 -7.16 -13.49
N ILE A 15 -17.10 -6.88 -12.88
CA ILE A 15 -15.85 -7.64 -13.04
C ILE A 15 -15.99 -9.14 -12.73
N PRO A 16 -16.65 -9.60 -11.64
CA PRO A 16 -16.75 -11.03 -11.34
C PRO A 16 -17.44 -11.88 -12.41
N GLU A 17 -18.25 -11.26 -13.27
CA GLU A 17 -18.95 -11.91 -14.39
C GLU A 17 -18.20 -11.76 -15.73
N GLU A 18 -17.31 -10.76 -15.85
CA GLU A 18 -16.48 -10.55 -17.04
C GLU A 18 -15.28 -11.51 -17.10
N VAL A 19 -14.72 -11.86 -15.94
CA VAL A 19 -13.45 -12.58 -15.86
C VAL A 19 -13.59 -14.09 -15.94
N ASN A 20 -12.65 -14.73 -16.65
CA ASN A 20 -12.50 -16.17 -16.59
C ASN A 20 -11.82 -16.60 -15.28
N ARG A 21 -12.61 -17.11 -14.33
CA ARG A 21 -12.16 -17.56 -13.00
C ARG A 21 -11.24 -18.80 -13.02
N ASP A 22 -11.14 -19.50 -14.15
CA ASP A 22 -10.18 -20.60 -14.31
C ASP A 22 -8.74 -20.08 -14.54
N THR A 23 -8.59 -18.79 -14.85
CA THR A 23 -7.29 -18.13 -14.99
C THR A 23 -6.84 -17.53 -13.66
N ARG A 24 -5.52 -17.49 -13.43
CA ARG A 24 -4.93 -16.89 -12.21
C ARG A 24 -5.31 -15.42 -12.03
N HIS A 25 -5.32 -14.62 -13.11
CA HIS A 25 -5.74 -13.22 -13.06
C HIS A 25 -7.24 -13.09 -12.83
N GLY A 26 -8.06 -13.87 -13.54
CA GLY A 26 -9.51 -13.79 -13.39
C GLY A 26 -9.97 -14.18 -11.98
N ALA A 27 -9.38 -15.22 -11.39
CA ALA A 27 -9.64 -15.59 -10.00
C ALA A 27 -9.25 -14.47 -9.01
N PHE A 28 -8.11 -13.82 -9.23
CA PHE A 28 -7.62 -12.70 -8.42
C PHE A 28 -8.56 -11.49 -8.48
N PHE A 29 -8.87 -11.01 -9.69
CA PHE A 29 -9.73 -9.84 -9.89
C PHE A 29 -11.17 -10.11 -9.42
N ALA A 30 -11.73 -11.30 -9.66
CA ALA A 30 -13.03 -11.67 -9.10
C ALA A 30 -13.03 -11.62 -7.57
N SER A 31 -11.99 -12.15 -6.93
CA SER A 31 -11.90 -12.22 -5.47
C SER A 31 -11.76 -10.85 -4.81
N LEU A 32 -10.95 -9.97 -5.38
CA LEU A 32 -10.85 -8.58 -4.92
C LEU A 32 -12.13 -7.79 -5.16
N SER A 33 -12.78 -7.97 -6.32
CA SER A 33 -14.08 -7.33 -6.58
C SER A 33 -15.12 -7.76 -5.55
N VAL A 34 -15.24 -9.05 -5.23
CA VAL A 34 -16.15 -9.53 -4.19
C VAL A 34 -15.81 -8.91 -2.83
N PHE A 35 -14.52 -8.83 -2.46
CA PHE A 35 -14.07 -8.17 -1.24
C PHE A 35 -14.52 -6.70 -1.20
N PHE A 36 -14.28 -5.92 -2.26
CA PHE A 36 -14.69 -4.52 -2.31
C PHE A 36 -16.20 -4.35 -2.22
N LEU A 37 -16.98 -5.15 -2.94
CA LEU A 37 -18.45 -5.08 -2.90
C LEU A 37 -18.99 -5.34 -1.49
N GLN A 38 -18.45 -6.34 -0.79
CA GLN A 38 -18.84 -6.66 0.57
C GLN A 38 -18.39 -5.57 1.56
N PHE A 39 -17.16 -5.09 1.43
CA PHE A 39 -16.61 -4.01 2.27
C PHE A 39 -17.41 -2.71 2.11
N LEU A 40 -17.68 -2.27 0.88
CA LEU A 40 -18.42 -1.03 0.59
C LEU A 40 -19.86 -1.09 1.06
N LYS A 41 -20.57 -2.20 0.77
CA LYS A 41 -21.93 -2.42 1.26
C LYS A 41 -21.98 -2.39 2.79
N GLY A 42 -21.03 -3.07 3.42
CA GLY A 42 -20.89 -3.10 4.86
C GLY A 42 -20.66 -1.77 5.54
N ARG A 43 -19.90 -0.90 4.85
CA ARG A 43 -19.62 0.47 5.27
C ARG A 43 -20.86 1.37 5.14
N GLU A 44 -21.63 1.20 4.07
CA GLU A 44 -22.89 1.94 3.85
C GLU A 44 -23.94 1.59 4.91
N GLU A 45 -24.05 0.32 5.28
CA GLU A 45 -25.02 -0.17 6.25
C GLU A 45 -24.61 0.06 7.73
N GLU A 46 -23.42 0.65 7.99
CA GLU A 46 -22.79 0.77 9.32
C GLU A 46 -22.69 -0.56 10.11
N ASN A 47 -22.84 -1.69 9.41
CA ASN A 47 -23.01 -3.03 10.00
C ASN A 47 -21.71 -3.84 10.07
N PHE A 48 -20.59 -3.30 9.61
CA PHE A 48 -19.32 -4.02 9.63
C PHE A 48 -18.67 -4.01 11.01
N ASN A 49 -19.05 -5.01 11.82
CA ASN A 49 -18.26 -5.37 12.98
C ASN A 49 -16.95 -6.07 12.58
N LYS A 50 -16.02 -6.17 13.53
CA LYS A 50 -14.67 -6.68 13.31
C LYS A 50 -14.68 -8.14 12.84
N GLU A 51 -15.63 -8.94 13.29
CA GLU A 51 -15.77 -10.35 12.93
C GLU A 51 -16.19 -10.53 11.47
N SER A 52 -17.16 -9.74 11.00
CA SER A 52 -17.60 -9.76 9.60
C SER A 52 -16.46 -9.35 8.68
N LEU A 53 -15.71 -8.31 9.04
CA LEU A 53 -14.55 -7.86 8.28
C LEU A 53 -13.46 -8.94 8.21
N ARG A 54 -13.20 -9.63 9.33
CA ARG A 54 -12.26 -10.76 9.36
C ARG A 54 -12.69 -11.92 8.46
N ALA A 55 -13.98 -12.23 8.40
CA ALA A 55 -14.49 -13.29 7.55
C ALA A 55 -14.25 -12.97 6.07
N VAL A 56 -14.60 -11.74 5.65
CA VAL A 56 -14.41 -11.25 4.28
C VAL A 56 -12.92 -11.20 3.89
N LEU A 57 -12.06 -10.72 4.79
CA LEU A 57 -10.60 -10.75 4.61
C LEU A 57 -10.07 -12.18 4.45
N THR A 58 -10.48 -13.09 5.34
CA THR A 58 -10.00 -14.48 5.34
C THR A 58 -10.37 -15.19 4.04
N GLU A 59 -11.59 -14.97 3.55
CA GLU A 59 -12.03 -15.52 2.27
C GLU A 59 -11.21 -14.96 1.10
N CYS A 60 -10.98 -13.64 1.06
CA CYS A 60 -10.19 -13.01 0.01
C CYS A 60 -8.73 -13.50 0.02
N LEU A 61 -8.09 -13.55 1.19
CA LEU A 61 -6.72 -14.06 1.35
C LEU A 61 -6.59 -15.52 0.91
N ARG A 62 -7.58 -16.36 1.23
CA ARG A 62 -7.60 -17.77 0.79
C ARG A 62 -7.66 -17.86 -0.73
N ASN A 63 -8.55 -17.08 -1.36
CA ASN A 63 -8.74 -17.11 -2.81
C ASN A 63 -7.56 -16.48 -3.57
N CYS A 64 -6.83 -15.55 -2.93
CA CYS A 64 -5.65 -14.88 -3.48
C CYS A 64 -4.33 -15.43 -2.94
N SER A 65 -4.31 -16.69 -2.46
CA SER A 65 -3.16 -17.30 -1.77
C SER A 65 -1.84 -17.26 -2.56
N ASP A 66 -1.91 -17.25 -3.89
CA ASP A 66 -0.74 -17.14 -4.76
C ASP A 66 -0.05 -15.77 -4.75
N TYR A 67 -0.73 -14.73 -4.25
CA TYR A 67 -0.30 -13.33 -4.29
C TYR A 67 -0.09 -12.73 -2.89
N LEU A 68 -0.08 -13.55 -1.83
CA LEU A 68 0.08 -13.06 -0.46
C LEU A 68 1.45 -12.46 -0.17
N PHE A 69 2.46 -12.88 -0.92
CA PHE A 69 3.84 -12.50 -0.66
C PHE A 69 4.51 -12.06 -1.97
N PRO A 70 5.08 -10.86 -2.04
CA PRO A 70 5.47 -10.26 -3.31
C PRO A 70 6.63 -11.00 -3.98
N GLN A 71 7.62 -11.47 -3.22
CA GLN A 71 8.75 -12.23 -3.77
C GLN A 71 8.33 -13.61 -4.25
N ASP A 72 7.39 -14.27 -3.55
CA ASP A 72 6.88 -15.59 -3.94
C ASP A 72 5.99 -15.49 -5.18
N ALA A 73 5.14 -14.46 -5.24
CA ALA A 73 4.28 -14.20 -6.37
C ALA A 73 5.10 -13.92 -7.63
N LEU A 74 6.17 -13.11 -7.53
CA LEU A 74 7.12 -12.86 -8.62
C LEU A 74 7.77 -14.13 -9.16
N GLN A 75 8.09 -15.10 -8.29
CA GLN A 75 8.66 -16.38 -8.72
C GLN A 75 7.66 -17.24 -9.51
N LYS A 76 6.36 -17.08 -9.26
CA LYS A 76 5.29 -17.82 -9.93
C LYS A 76 4.84 -17.17 -11.24
N MET A 77 4.99 -15.86 -11.36
CA MET A 77 4.42 -15.03 -12.41
C MET A 77 5.15 -13.68 -12.46
N GLU A 78 5.45 -13.19 -13.67
CA GLU A 78 6.30 -12.01 -13.89
C GLU A 78 5.74 -10.73 -13.25
N GLU A 79 4.42 -10.57 -13.28
CA GLU A 79 3.64 -9.48 -12.69
C GLU A 79 3.13 -9.79 -11.27
N GLY A 80 3.50 -10.95 -10.71
CA GLY A 80 2.97 -11.42 -9.43
C GLY A 80 3.30 -10.51 -8.26
N ASP A 81 4.48 -9.88 -8.26
CA ASP A 81 4.86 -8.86 -7.26
C ASP A 81 3.90 -7.67 -7.28
N ILE A 82 3.56 -7.16 -8.46
CA ILE A 82 2.66 -6.01 -8.64
C ILE A 82 1.26 -6.36 -8.15
N LEU A 83 0.75 -7.55 -8.49
CA LEU A 83 -0.55 -8.04 -8.02
C LEU A 83 -0.56 -8.27 -6.50
N SER A 84 0.56 -8.71 -5.93
CA SER A 84 0.73 -8.83 -4.48
C SER A 84 0.66 -7.47 -3.78
N VAL A 85 1.33 -6.45 -4.32
CA VAL A 85 1.21 -5.07 -3.80
C VAL A 85 -0.22 -4.55 -3.93
N LEU A 86 -0.88 -4.79 -5.07
CA LEU A 86 -2.29 -4.41 -5.26
C LEU A 86 -3.19 -5.09 -4.22
N LEU A 87 -2.99 -6.38 -3.94
CA LEU A 87 -3.72 -7.11 -2.90
C LEU A 87 -3.49 -6.45 -1.54
N TYR A 88 -2.24 -6.17 -1.18
CA TYR A 88 -1.89 -5.54 0.08
C TYR A 88 -2.58 -4.18 0.25
N LEU A 89 -2.51 -3.32 -0.76
CA LEU A 89 -3.21 -2.03 -0.80
C LEU A 89 -4.74 -2.18 -0.65
N SER A 90 -5.32 -3.11 -1.41
CA SER A 90 -6.76 -3.38 -1.43
C SER A 90 -7.28 -3.83 -0.07
N LEU A 91 -6.60 -4.78 0.56
CA LEU A 91 -6.97 -5.26 1.88
C LEU A 91 -6.67 -4.23 2.97
N GLY A 92 -5.79 -3.26 2.71
CA GLY A 92 -5.51 -2.13 3.60
C GLY A 92 -6.71 -1.19 3.81
N LEU A 93 -7.71 -1.24 2.92
CA LEU A 93 -8.92 -0.43 3.05
C LEU A 93 -9.71 -0.70 4.34
N VAL A 94 -9.47 -1.83 5.00
CA VAL A 94 -10.05 -2.13 6.31
C VAL A 94 -9.66 -1.15 7.40
N TYR A 95 -8.57 -0.41 7.19
CA TYR A 95 -8.16 0.70 8.04
C TYR A 95 -8.80 2.01 7.58
N GLU A 96 -9.10 2.17 6.30
CA GLU A 96 -9.45 3.48 5.74
C GLU A 96 -10.87 3.94 6.06
N LYS A 97 -10.97 5.18 6.56
CA LYS A 97 -12.23 5.86 6.87
C LYS A 97 -12.56 6.98 5.89
N GLU A 98 -11.60 7.40 5.09
CA GLU A 98 -11.78 8.49 4.13
C GLU A 98 -12.23 7.92 2.79
N GLU A 99 -13.26 8.53 2.20
CA GLU A 99 -13.81 8.10 0.92
C GLU A 99 -12.77 8.24 -0.21
N GLU A 100 -12.02 9.34 -0.20
CA GLU A 100 -10.98 9.64 -1.19
C GLU A 100 -9.87 8.59 -1.18
N ALA A 101 -9.41 8.16 -0.01
CA ALA A 101 -8.42 7.12 0.13
C ALA A 101 -8.90 5.76 -0.40
N VAL A 102 -10.18 5.44 -0.16
CA VAL A 102 -10.81 4.26 -0.76
C VAL A 102 -10.85 4.37 -2.29
N CYS A 103 -11.33 5.50 -2.83
CA CYS A 103 -11.43 5.70 -4.28
C CYS A 103 -10.11 5.46 -4.99
N ARG A 104 -8.99 6.01 -4.46
CA ARG A 104 -7.67 5.86 -5.08
C ARG A 104 -7.26 4.39 -5.24
N VAL A 105 -7.51 3.56 -4.25
CA VAL A 105 -7.18 2.12 -4.32
C VAL A 105 -8.08 1.40 -5.32
N LEU A 106 -9.37 1.74 -5.36
CA LEU A 106 -10.32 1.17 -6.34
C LEU A 106 -9.97 1.58 -7.78
N GLU A 107 -9.56 2.83 -7.99
CA GLU A 107 -9.13 3.34 -9.29
C GLU A 107 -7.87 2.61 -9.77
N LEU A 108 -6.86 2.43 -8.91
CA LEU A 108 -5.67 1.63 -9.22
C LEU A 108 -6.03 0.19 -9.57
N PHE A 109 -6.94 -0.42 -8.82
CA PHE A 109 -7.44 -1.76 -9.09
C PHE A 109 -8.10 -1.86 -10.48
N ILE A 110 -8.99 -0.92 -10.81
CA ILE A 110 -9.68 -0.88 -12.11
C ILE A 110 -8.68 -0.68 -13.24
N GLU A 111 -7.70 0.21 -13.09
CA GLU A 111 -6.70 0.48 -14.12
C GLU A 111 -5.83 -0.76 -14.42
N LEU A 112 -5.33 -1.42 -13.38
CA LEU A 112 -4.55 -2.65 -13.53
C LEU A 112 -5.40 -3.81 -14.08
N TYR A 113 -6.67 -3.88 -13.68
CA TYR A 113 -7.63 -4.84 -14.25
C TYR A 113 -7.78 -4.65 -15.76
N LEU A 114 -8.06 -3.43 -16.21
CA LEU A 114 -8.28 -3.13 -17.62
C LEU A 114 -7.03 -3.44 -18.47
N LEU A 115 -5.84 -3.14 -17.96
CA LEU A 115 -4.59 -3.49 -18.63
C LEU A 115 -4.42 -5.01 -18.78
N LEU A 116 -4.71 -5.78 -17.74
CA LEU A 116 -4.53 -7.23 -17.75
C LEU A 116 -5.65 -8.00 -18.47
N GLN A 117 -6.76 -7.35 -18.82
CA GLN A 117 -7.78 -7.90 -19.72
C GLN A 117 -7.39 -7.78 -21.20
N ASP A 118 -6.52 -6.83 -21.55
CA ASP A 118 -6.08 -6.68 -22.93
C ASP A 118 -5.23 -7.88 -23.34
N SER A 119 -5.75 -8.74 -24.21
CA SER A 119 -5.04 -9.95 -24.69
C SER A 119 -3.71 -9.67 -25.39
N SER A 120 -3.44 -8.42 -25.78
CA SER A 120 -2.15 -7.98 -26.33
C SER A 120 -1.14 -7.55 -25.25
N PHE A 121 -1.55 -7.59 -23.98
CA PHE A 121 -0.76 -7.15 -22.85
C PHE A 121 0.31 -8.17 -22.47
N SER A 122 1.58 -7.82 -22.71
CA SER A 122 2.74 -8.60 -22.24
C SER A 122 3.80 -7.71 -21.60
N ASP A 123 3.42 -6.52 -21.13
CA ASP A 123 4.37 -5.50 -20.74
C ASP A 123 4.28 -5.18 -19.24
N ARG A 124 5.05 -5.94 -18.45
CA ARG A 124 5.24 -5.68 -17.02
C ARG A 124 5.64 -4.24 -16.74
N GLN A 125 6.40 -3.57 -17.63
CA GLN A 125 6.83 -2.20 -17.40
C GLN A 125 5.62 -1.25 -17.38
N LYS A 126 4.59 -1.47 -18.20
CA LYS A 126 3.36 -0.67 -18.13
C LYS A 126 2.62 -0.81 -16.81
N LEU A 127 2.54 -2.01 -16.24
CA LEU A 127 1.95 -2.19 -14.89
C LEU A 127 2.74 -1.41 -13.84
N LYS A 128 4.07 -1.46 -13.93
CA LYS A 128 4.94 -0.68 -13.05
C LYS A 128 4.78 0.81 -13.25
N ASP A 129 4.58 1.27 -14.48
CA ASP A 129 4.37 2.69 -14.80
C ASP A 129 3.03 3.19 -14.23
N VAL A 130 1.97 2.37 -14.26
CA VAL A 130 0.69 2.66 -13.58
C VAL A 130 0.90 2.77 -12.06
N LEU A 131 1.58 1.79 -11.46
CA LEU A 131 1.88 1.82 -10.03
C LEU A 131 2.71 3.05 -9.67
N TYR A 132 3.74 3.37 -10.46
CA TYR A 132 4.57 4.55 -10.29
C TYR A 132 3.74 5.84 -10.38
N ALA A 133 2.91 5.98 -11.42
CA ALA A 133 2.08 7.16 -11.65
C ALA A 133 1.11 7.37 -10.48
N HIS A 134 0.46 6.31 -10.01
CA HIS A 134 -0.42 6.34 -8.86
C HIS A 134 0.28 6.92 -7.61
N PHE A 135 1.44 6.37 -7.24
CA PHE A 135 2.16 6.87 -6.07
C PHE A 135 2.77 8.25 -6.28
N TYR A 136 3.16 8.58 -7.50
CA TYR A 136 3.68 9.90 -7.84
C TYR A 136 2.58 10.96 -7.68
N ASP A 137 1.43 10.78 -8.33
CA ASP A 137 0.34 11.78 -8.37
C ASP A 137 -0.28 12.00 -6.99
N TYR A 138 -0.42 10.94 -6.19
CA TYR A 138 -1.00 11.01 -4.85
C TYR A 138 0.03 11.18 -3.72
N THR A 139 1.31 11.47 -4.05
CA THR A 139 2.36 11.69 -3.05
C THR A 139 1.96 12.75 -2.02
N GLY A 140 1.38 13.87 -2.46
CA GLY A 140 0.94 14.96 -1.56
C GLY A 140 -0.13 14.49 -0.58
N ASP A 141 -1.17 13.81 -1.08
CA ASP A 141 -2.28 13.30 -0.28
C ASP A 141 -1.78 12.30 0.78
N PHE A 142 -0.90 11.36 0.40
CA PHE A 142 -0.33 10.39 1.33
C PHE A 142 0.45 11.08 2.47
N LEU A 143 1.20 12.13 2.15
CA LEU A 143 1.91 12.92 3.15
C LEU A 143 0.94 13.69 4.07
N GLU A 144 -0.07 14.36 3.51
CA GLU A 144 -1.08 15.06 4.30
C GLU A 144 -1.80 14.10 5.25
N GLU A 145 -2.14 12.91 4.77
CA GLU A 145 -2.78 11.85 5.54
C GLU A 145 -1.96 11.43 6.76
N TRP A 146 -0.68 11.16 6.56
CA TRP A 146 0.18 10.78 7.66
C TRP A 146 0.40 11.88 8.68
N PHE A 147 0.59 13.10 8.20
CA PHE A 147 1.13 14.18 9.01
C PHE A 147 0.09 15.14 9.58
N ILE A 148 -1.00 15.38 8.86
CA ILE A 148 -2.09 16.27 9.27
C ILE A 148 -3.21 15.48 9.92
N TYR A 149 -3.68 14.42 9.26
CA TYR A 149 -4.83 13.65 9.74
C TYR A 149 -4.46 12.63 10.83
N GLY A 150 -3.19 12.61 11.26
CA GLY A 150 -2.73 11.79 12.39
C GLY A 150 -2.77 10.29 12.10
N LYS A 151 -2.90 9.91 10.81
CA LYS A 151 -2.90 8.50 10.37
C LYS A 151 -1.58 7.78 10.70
N GLY A 152 -0.48 8.52 10.91
CA GLY A 152 0.82 7.98 11.32
C GLY A 152 1.10 7.94 12.83
N THR A 153 0.08 8.05 13.71
CA THR A 153 0.27 7.94 15.17
C THR A 153 0.09 6.49 15.66
N LYS A 154 0.72 6.08 16.79
CA LYS A 154 0.52 4.73 17.41
C LYS A 154 -0.96 4.34 17.57
N THR A 155 -1.85 5.31 17.64
CA THR A 155 -3.31 5.15 17.78
C THR A 155 -4.07 5.09 16.46
N GLY A 156 -3.49 5.55 15.35
CA GLY A 156 -4.05 5.47 14.01
C GLY A 156 -3.33 4.38 13.24
N MET A 157 -3.93 3.20 13.08
CA MET A 157 -3.41 2.14 12.18
C MET A 157 -3.69 2.46 10.70
N LEU A 158 -3.87 3.74 10.38
CA LEU A 158 -4.40 4.18 9.10
C LEU A 158 -3.24 4.31 8.11
N SER A 159 -3.39 3.72 6.92
CA SER A 159 -2.41 3.79 5.83
C SER A 159 -1.07 3.07 6.07
N ILE A 160 -1.03 2.04 6.93
CA ILE A 160 0.14 1.12 7.02
C ILE A 160 0.35 0.36 5.71
N HIS A 161 -0.74 0.07 4.99
CA HIS A 161 -0.71 -0.58 3.69
C HIS A 161 -0.48 0.47 2.60
N ASN A 162 0.72 1.04 2.59
CA ASN A 162 1.18 1.98 1.57
C ASN A 162 2.68 1.76 1.34
N PRO A 163 3.14 1.47 0.12
CA PRO A 163 4.56 1.31 -0.22
C PRO A 163 5.46 2.47 0.22
N LEU A 164 4.95 3.69 0.33
CA LEU A 164 5.72 4.83 0.80
C LEU A 164 5.85 4.88 2.34
N PHE A 165 5.03 4.13 3.09
CA PHE A 165 5.00 4.15 4.57
C PHE A 165 6.38 3.88 5.20
N PRO A 166 7.15 2.84 4.80
CA PRO A 166 8.44 2.54 5.41
C PRO A 166 9.52 3.62 5.20
N LEU A 167 9.33 4.55 4.24
CA LEU A 167 10.22 5.70 4.08
C LEU A 167 10.05 6.73 5.19
N ILE A 168 8.80 6.90 5.65
CA ILE A 168 8.41 7.97 6.57
C ILE A 168 8.29 7.45 8.00
N PHE A 169 7.83 6.20 8.15
CA PHE A 169 7.64 5.51 9.43
C PHE A 169 8.36 4.16 9.39
N PRO A 170 9.63 4.12 9.81
CA PRO A 170 10.43 2.92 9.64
C PRO A 170 10.22 1.86 10.72
N PHE A 171 9.34 2.10 11.68
CA PHE A 171 9.02 1.12 12.72
C PHE A 171 7.98 0.09 12.24
N LYS A 172 7.88 -1.01 12.99
CA LYS A 172 6.84 -2.01 12.77
C LYS A 172 5.58 -1.60 13.52
N THR A 173 4.42 -1.85 12.92
CA THR A 173 3.13 -1.61 13.56
C THR A 173 2.39 -2.93 13.66
N VAL A 174 1.81 -3.23 14.82
CA VAL A 174 1.04 -4.45 15.01
C VAL A 174 -0.31 -4.29 14.32
N SER A 175 -0.64 -5.25 13.46
CA SER A 175 -1.86 -5.29 12.69
C SER A 175 -2.95 -6.12 13.40
N PRO A 176 -4.19 -5.63 13.56
CA PRO A 176 -5.29 -6.38 14.19
C PRO A 176 -5.95 -7.38 13.22
N PHE A 177 -5.63 -7.29 11.93
CA PHE A 177 -6.20 -8.09 10.85
C PHE A 177 -5.18 -9.00 10.15
N PHE A 178 -3.90 -8.61 10.08
CA PHE A 178 -2.87 -9.37 9.36
C PHE A 178 -1.75 -9.85 10.30
N THR A 179 -1.01 -10.87 9.85
CA THR A 179 0.12 -11.42 10.60
C THR A 179 1.34 -10.50 10.48
N GLU A 180 2.26 -10.57 11.45
CA GLU A 180 3.52 -9.82 11.37
C GLU A 180 4.31 -10.18 10.11
N GLU A 181 4.34 -11.47 9.74
CA GLU A 181 5.04 -11.94 8.54
C GLU A 181 4.46 -11.34 7.24
N TYR A 182 3.14 -11.22 7.15
CA TYR A 182 2.49 -10.59 6.01
C TYR A 182 2.86 -9.12 5.90
N GLU A 183 2.72 -8.36 7.00
CA GLU A 183 3.11 -6.95 7.04
C GLU A 183 4.61 -6.76 6.73
N GLU A 184 5.46 -7.64 7.26
CA GLU A 184 6.91 -7.60 7.07
C GLU A 184 7.30 -7.85 5.61
N ALA A 185 6.63 -8.76 4.92
CA ALA A 185 6.92 -9.05 3.51
C ALA A 185 6.69 -7.83 2.60
N HIS A 186 5.71 -6.99 2.94
CA HIS A 186 5.31 -5.82 2.13
C HIS A 186 6.09 -4.53 2.43
N ARG A 187 6.98 -4.52 3.43
CA ARG A 187 7.79 -3.33 3.76
C ARG A 187 8.74 -2.90 2.64
N ASN A 188 9.07 -3.81 1.72
CA ASN A 188 9.97 -3.51 0.61
C ASN A 188 9.24 -3.26 -0.71
N ASP A 189 7.90 -3.17 -0.73
CA ASP A 189 7.08 -2.98 -1.94
C ASP A 189 7.46 -1.73 -2.75
N LEU A 190 7.99 -0.72 -2.05
CA LEU A 190 8.59 0.47 -2.66
C LEU A 190 9.64 0.14 -3.74
N ALA A 191 10.32 -1.00 -3.65
CA ALA A 191 11.30 -1.47 -4.63
C ALA A 191 10.74 -1.51 -6.07
N LEU A 192 9.42 -1.63 -6.24
CA LEU A 192 8.79 -1.61 -7.56
C LEU A 192 8.86 -0.24 -8.24
N ILE A 193 8.72 0.85 -7.47
CA ILE A 193 8.51 2.22 -8.00
C ILE A 193 9.65 3.19 -7.64
N LEU A 194 10.58 2.77 -6.79
CA LEU A 194 11.63 3.63 -6.28
C LEU A 194 12.64 4.03 -7.36
N GLY A 195 12.80 5.35 -7.52
CA GLY A 195 13.83 5.98 -8.34
C GLY A 195 14.01 7.46 -7.99
N ASP A 196 15.01 8.09 -8.62
CA ASP A 196 15.39 9.49 -8.38
C ASP A 196 14.23 10.49 -8.55
N ARG A 197 13.37 10.25 -9.54
CA ARG A 197 12.21 11.12 -9.84
C ARG A 197 11.17 11.10 -8.73
N LEU A 198 10.76 9.92 -8.28
CA LEU A 198 9.81 9.76 -7.18
C LEU A 198 10.34 10.41 -5.90
N LEU A 199 11.61 10.15 -5.56
CA LEU A 199 12.21 10.77 -4.37
C LEU A 199 12.29 12.29 -4.50
N SER A 200 12.66 12.81 -5.66
CA SER A 200 12.70 14.26 -5.86
C SER A 200 11.31 14.90 -5.71
N HIS A 201 10.27 14.23 -6.21
CA HIS A 201 8.89 14.68 -6.05
C HIS A 201 8.41 14.62 -4.59
N LEU A 202 8.69 13.51 -3.90
CA LEU A 202 8.43 13.35 -2.46
C LEU A 202 9.05 14.48 -1.63
N LYS A 203 10.29 14.89 -1.95
CA LYS A 203 10.94 16.04 -1.31
C LYS A 203 10.19 17.35 -1.55
N GLN A 204 9.73 17.58 -2.77
CA GLN A 204 8.99 18.79 -3.11
C GLN A 204 7.66 18.86 -2.37
N GLU A 205 6.91 17.76 -2.31
CA GLU A 205 5.63 17.71 -1.58
C GLU A 205 5.84 17.85 -0.07
N LEU A 206 6.87 17.23 0.50
CA LEU A 206 7.25 17.44 1.90
C LEU A 206 7.55 18.92 2.20
N GLU A 207 8.29 19.61 1.34
CA GLU A 207 8.59 21.04 1.50
C GLU A 207 7.35 21.94 1.37
N LYS A 208 6.41 21.59 0.47
CA LYS A 208 5.11 22.29 0.38
C LYS A 208 4.31 22.10 1.66
N LEU A 209 4.26 20.86 2.16
CA LEU A 209 3.56 20.50 3.39
C LEU A 209 4.15 21.24 4.61
N ARG A 210 5.48 21.32 4.73
CA ARG A 210 6.20 22.12 5.75
C ARG A 210 5.84 23.59 5.78
N LYS A 211 5.45 24.17 4.63
CA LYS A 211 5.07 25.59 4.53
C LYS A 211 3.60 25.84 4.89
N ARG A 212 2.74 24.84 4.68
CA ARG A 212 1.28 24.95 4.90
C ARG A 212 0.87 24.69 6.33
N VAL A 213 1.59 23.79 7.00
CA VAL A 213 1.36 23.43 8.40
C VAL A 213 2.64 23.73 9.14
N ASP A 214 2.52 24.39 10.30
CA ASP A 214 3.66 24.65 11.18
C ASP A 214 4.08 23.31 11.80
N PHE A 215 4.79 22.51 11.01
CA PHE A 215 5.45 21.32 11.50
C PHE A 215 6.49 21.82 12.49
N LYS A 216 6.22 21.60 13.78
CA LYS A 216 7.34 21.21 14.62
C LYS A 216 7.97 20.04 13.86
N PRO A 217 9.26 20.12 13.45
CA PRO A 217 9.92 18.99 12.82
C PRO A 217 9.53 17.77 13.62
N ILE A 218 9.15 16.64 12.98
CA ILE A 218 8.92 15.38 13.69
C ILE A 218 10.09 15.29 14.64
N SER A 219 9.87 15.57 15.93
CA SER A 219 11.02 16.02 16.69
C SER A 219 11.97 14.83 16.68
N LYS A 220 13.27 15.11 16.54
CA LYS A 220 14.26 14.04 16.64
C LYS A 220 13.92 13.16 17.85
N GLU A 221 13.42 13.79 18.92
CA GLU A 221 12.80 13.22 20.12
C GLU A 221 11.52 12.39 19.92
N LYS A 222 10.60 12.67 18.99
CA LYS A 222 9.39 11.86 18.72
C LYS A 222 9.71 10.62 17.87
N MET A 223 10.65 10.74 16.92
CA MET A 223 11.23 9.56 16.28
C MET A 223 12.08 8.78 17.28
N GLN A 224 12.95 9.46 18.05
CA GLN A 224 13.81 8.86 19.06
C GLN A 224 13.03 8.29 20.24
N SER A 225 11.93 8.88 20.71
CA SER A 225 11.16 8.36 21.85
C SER A 225 10.46 7.06 21.48
N VAL A 226 9.99 6.95 20.23
CA VAL A 226 9.45 5.69 19.69
C VAL A 226 10.58 4.68 19.48
N LEU A 227 11.75 5.11 18.99
CA LEU A 227 12.95 4.25 18.84
C LEU A 227 13.58 3.84 20.19
N LEU A 228 13.44 4.64 21.26
CA LEU A 228 14.00 4.41 22.59
C LEU A 228 13.11 3.50 23.44
N GLU A 229 11.79 3.49 23.23
CA GLU A 229 10.91 2.48 23.83
C GLU A 229 11.18 1.07 23.30
N GLU A 230 11.73 0.95 22.08
CA GLU A 230 12.17 -0.33 21.46
C GLU A 230 13.69 -0.58 21.62
N SER A 231 14.37 0.11 22.54
CA SER A 231 15.84 0.06 22.73
C SER A 231 16.42 -1.27 23.27
N VAL A 232 15.77 -2.40 23.00
CA VAL A 232 16.40 -3.73 23.14
C VAL A 232 16.90 -4.28 21.80
N LEU A 233 16.52 -3.73 20.63
CA LEU A 233 16.98 -4.28 19.34
C LEU A 233 17.43 -3.21 18.32
N SER A 234 18.75 -3.03 18.26
CA SER A 234 19.56 -2.53 17.13
C SER A 234 19.43 -1.04 16.72
N SER A 235 20.58 -0.38 16.68
CA SER A 235 20.81 1.03 16.41
C SER A 235 20.97 1.38 14.92
N GLU A 236 20.15 0.82 14.04
CA GLU A 236 20.06 1.28 12.64
C GLU A 236 18.59 1.57 12.32
N PRO A 237 18.23 2.83 12.01
CA PRO A 237 16.84 3.26 12.15
C PRO A 237 15.89 2.72 11.09
N VAL A 238 16.34 1.92 10.11
CA VAL A 238 15.42 1.21 9.21
C VAL A 238 15.97 -0.15 8.81
N ASN A 239 15.43 -1.18 9.44
CA ASN A 239 15.48 -2.51 8.87
C ASN A 239 14.41 -2.55 7.78
N TRP A 240 14.85 -2.40 6.54
CA TRP A 240 14.14 -3.00 5.42
C TRP A 240 13.92 -4.47 5.74
N SER A 241 12.84 -5.04 5.22
CA SER A 241 12.52 -6.41 5.55
C SER A 241 13.58 -7.35 5.02
N ASP A 242 14.11 -8.17 5.93
CA ASP A 242 14.97 -9.32 5.62
C ASP A 242 14.12 -10.60 5.40
N SER A 243 12.79 -10.47 5.36
CA SER A 243 11.90 -11.59 5.07
C SER A 243 12.25 -12.19 3.70
N PRO A 244 12.33 -13.53 3.58
CA PRO A 244 12.53 -14.18 2.28
C PRO A 244 11.37 -13.92 1.30
N HIS A 245 10.22 -13.51 1.83
CA HIS A 245 9.00 -13.18 1.10
C HIS A 245 8.96 -11.73 0.59
N ALA A 246 9.90 -10.88 1.04
CA ALA A 246 9.96 -9.47 0.66
C ALA A 246 10.76 -9.25 -0.64
N LEU A 247 10.38 -8.20 -1.38
CA LEU A 247 11.19 -7.74 -2.52
C LEU A 247 12.56 -7.25 -2.06
N THR A 248 13.55 -7.33 -2.96
CA THR A 248 14.90 -6.84 -2.69
C THR A 248 15.14 -5.51 -3.39
N PHE A 249 15.79 -4.58 -2.68
CA PHE A 249 16.27 -3.34 -3.29
C PHE A 249 17.57 -3.60 -4.05
N ASN A 250 17.69 -3.05 -5.26
CA ASN A 250 18.95 -3.09 -5.99
C ASN A 250 19.96 -2.08 -5.42
N SER A 251 21.23 -2.19 -5.80
CA SER A 251 22.30 -1.35 -5.27
C SER A 251 22.11 0.15 -5.53
N HIS A 252 21.41 0.54 -6.59
CA HIS A 252 21.08 1.95 -6.86
C HIS A 252 20.01 2.44 -5.88
N GLN A 253 18.92 1.69 -5.72
CA GLN A 253 17.85 1.98 -4.78
C GLN A 253 18.36 2.10 -3.34
N ILE A 254 19.24 1.20 -2.89
CA ILE A 254 19.87 1.27 -1.56
C ILE A 254 20.62 2.61 -1.38
N LYS A 255 21.39 3.05 -2.39
CA LYS A 255 22.10 4.34 -2.33
C LYS A 255 21.14 5.52 -2.25
N LEU A 256 20.06 5.48 -3.03
CA LEU A 256 19.03 6.54 -3.03
C LEU A 256 18.36 6.66 -1.66
N LEU A 257 17.97 5.53 -1.07
CA LEU A 257 17.33 5.48 0.24
C LEU A 257 18.24 6.03 1.33
N LYS A 258 19.52 5.65 1.33
CA LYS A 258 20.51 6.16 2.28
C LYS A 258 20.63 7.69 2.18
N LYS A 259 20.79 8.22 0.97
CA LYS A 259 20.88 9.67 0.73
C LYS A 259 19.62 10.41 1.16
N PHE A 260 18.44 9.89 0.83
CA PHE A 260 17.18 10.51 1.20
C PHE A 260 17.06 10.68 2.73
N ARG A 261 17.49 9.68 3.51
CA ARG A 261 17.40 9.76 4.98
C ARG A 261 18.39 10.71 5.61
N GLU A 262 19.64 10.69 5.14
CA GLU A 262 20.68 11.60 5.62
C GLU A 262 20.21 13.06 5.50
N GLU A 263 19.51 13.40 4.42
CA GLU A 263 18.98 14.74 4.18
C GLU A 263 17.73 15.10 5.00
N PHE A 264 16.82 14.14 5.26
CA PHE A 264 15.48 14.45 5.79
C PHE A 264 15.25 14.09 7.26
N PHE A 265 16.00 13.13 7.82
CA PHE A 265 15.76 12.62 9.18
C PHE A 265 16.95 12.78 10.12
N LEU A 266 18.17 12.96 9.62
CA LEU A 266 19.38 13.01 10.45
C LEU A 266 19.94 14.43 10.70
N CYS A 267 19.45 15.45 9.99
CA CYS A 267 19.72 16.85 10.30
C CYS A 267 18.89 17.31 11.52
#